data_AF-A0AAJ0DXV8-F1
#
_entry.id   AF-A0AAJ0DXV8-F1
#
_cell.length_a   1.000
_cell.length_b   1.000
_cell.length_c   1.000
_cell.angle_alpha   90.00
_cell.angle_beta   90.00
_cell.angle_gamma   90.00
#
_symmetry.space_group_name_H-M   'P 1'
#
loop_
_entity.id
_entity.type
_entity.pdbx_description
1 polymer ?
#
loop_
_entity_poly.entity_id
_entity_poly.type
_entity_poly.pdbx_seq_one_letter_code
_entity_poly.pdbx_strand_id
1 'polypeptide(L)'
;MRFSVACTVAFVASLASANPLINRNQGGWEFPESMPLVTRQDVPAPGTPAYLCHENCGTSITLSRETGYCTNYQWIARYDACLQCANAQNVWQYYGNSVTAAAAACGLTAVPV
;
A
#
# COMPACT_ATOMS: atom_id res chain seq x y z
N MET A 1 -36.91 -6.45 31.59
CA MET A 1 -35.47 -6.46 31.23
C MET A 1 -34.79 -5.45 32.15
N ARG A 2 -33.87 -5.91 33.01
CA ARG A 2 -33.18 -5.06 33.99
C ARG A 2 -32.01 -4.39 33.29
N PHE A 3 -32.03 -3.06 33.19
CA PHE A 3 -30.91 -2.27 32.68
C PHE A 3 -29.89 -2.10 33.80
N SER A 4 -28.76 -2.80 33.70
CA SER A 4 -27.64 -2.63 34.63
C SER A 4 -26.84 -1.39 34.22
N VAL A 5 -27.01 -0.31 34.98
CA VAL A 5 -26.15 0.87 34.98
C VAL A 5 -24.88 0.52 35.76
N ALA A 6 -23.80 0.18 35.07
CA ALA A 6 -22.46 0.06 35.66
C ALA A 6 -21.37 0.17 34.60
N CYS A 7 -21.37 1.25 33.81
CA CYS A 7 -20.16 1.70 33.11
C CYS A 7 -19.51 2.79 33.94
N THR A 8 -18.93 2.40 35.08
CA THR A 8 -17.97 3.23 35.80
C THR A 8 -16.72 3.35 34.93
N VAL A 9 -16.64 4.49 34.26
CA VAL A 9 -15.42 5.16 33.76
C VAL A 9 -14.19 4.80 34.60
N ALA A 10 -13.32 3.96 34.03
CA ALA A 10 -11.93 3.87 34.40
C ALA A 10 -11.10 4.32 33.19
N PHE A 11 -11.12 5.63 32.91
CA PHE A 11 -10.08 6.25 32.10
C PHE A 11 -8.80 6.22 32.94
N VAL A 12 -8.05 5.14 32.83
CA VAL A 12 -6.68 5.10 33.33
C VAL A 12 -5.88 6.02 32.43
N ALA A 13 -5.61 7.24 32.90
CA ALA A 13 -4.67 8.14 32.26
C ALA A 13 -3.29 7.48 32.29
N SER A 14 -2.91 6.84 31.17
CA SER A 14 -1.53 6.45 30.94
C SER A 14 -0.71 7.72 30.79
N LEU A 15 -0.16 8.21 31.91
CA LEU A 15 0.97 9.13 31.88
C LEU A 15 2.14 8.34 31.30
N ALA A 16 2.29 8.39 29.98
CA ALA A 16 3.53 8.02 29.33
C ALA A 16 4.61 8.92 29.93
N SER A 17 5.48 8.35 30.77
CA SER A 17 6.70 9.01 31.21
C SER A 17 7.49 9.36 29.95
N ALA A 18 7.55 10.66 29.62
CA ALA A 18 8.52 11.15 28.68
C ALA A 18 9.90 10.88 29.30
N ASN A 19 10.49 9.73 28.96
CA ASN A 19 11.89 9.49 29.27
C ASN A 19 12.69 10.59 28.56
N PRO A 20 13.49 11.40 29.29
CA PRO A 20 14.39 12.32 28.63
C PRO A 20 15.25 11.49 27.68
N LEU A 21 15.37 12.01 26.45
CA LEU A 21 16.14 11.43 25.36
C LEU A 21 17.51 11.01 25.90
N ILE A 22 17.64 9.72 26.22
CA ILE A 22 18.94 9.10 26.37
C ILE A 22 19.63 9.38 25.04
N ASN A 23 20.75 10.07 25.10
CA ASN A 23 21.68 10.19 23.99
C ASN A 23 22.12 8.76 23.65
N ARG A 24 21.32 8.08 22.83
CA ARG A 24 21.74 6.89 22.13
C ARG A 24 22.81 7.42 21.19
N ASN A 25 24.07 7.15 21.55
CA ASN A 25 25.20 7.14 20.64
C ASN A 25 24.95 6.03 19.59
N GLN A 26 23.87 6.19 18.81
CA GLN A 26 23.77 5.59 17.50
C GLN A 26 24.79 6.38 16.72
N GLY A 27 25.84 5.72 16.21
CA GLY A 27 26.57 6.31 15.08
C GLY A 27 25.52 6.67 14.05
N GLY A 28 25.22 7.96 13.96
CA GLY A 28 24.04 8.47 13.28
C GLY A 28 24.18 8.13 11.82
N TRP A 29 23.41 7.16 11.36
CA TRP A 29 23.22 7.06 9.92
C TRP A 29 22.27 8.20 9.55
N GLU A 30 22.84 9.37 9.25
CA GLU A 30 22.11 10.42 8.55
C GLU A 30 21.81 9.93 7.13
N PHE A 31 20.57 10.13 6.69
CA PHE A 31 20.25 9.99 5.27
C PHE A 31 21.13 10.97 4.49
N PRO A 32 22.01 10.50 3.59
CA PRO A 32 22.85 11.40 2.83
C PRO A 32 21.96 12.24 1.91
N GLU A 33 22.27 13.53 1.77
CA GLU A 33 21.56 14.45 0.86
C GLU A 33 21.59 13.96 -0.60
N SER A 34 22.58 13.14 -0.95
CA SER A 34 22.69 12.48 -2.25
C SER A 34 21.69 11.34 -2.45
N MET A 35 20.99 10.89 -1.39
CA MET A 35 19.91 9.95 -1.55
C MET A 35 18.66 10.70 -2.00
N PRO A 36 18.07 10.34 -3.16
CA PRO A 36 16.96 11.09 -3.72
C PRO A 36 15.66 10.73 -2.98
N LEU A 37 15.54 11.19 -1.74
CA LEU A 37 14.36 10.98 -0.91
C LEU A 37 13.14 11.66 -1.55
N VAL A 38 13.37 12.85 -2.12
CA VAL A 38 12.38 13.61 -2.88
C VAL A 38 11.80 12.78 -4.02
N THR A 39 12.64 12.07 -4.78
CA THR A 39 12.18 11.20 -5.88
C THR A 39 11.35 10.01 -5.39
N ARG A 40 11.52 9.56 -4.14
CA ARG A 40 10.63 8.58 -3.51
C ARG A 40 9.34 9.20 -2.96
N GLN A 41 9.32 10.51 -2.75
CA GLN A 41 8.17 11.28 -2.28
C GLN A 41 7.36 11.89 -3.43
N ASP A 42 7.90 11.90 -4.65
CA ASP A 42 7.19 12.21 -5.89
C ASP A 42 6.07 11.20 -6.21
N VAL A 43 5.82 10.23 -5.32
CA VAL A 43 4.60 9.42 -5.34
C VAL A 43 3.41 10.39 -5.29
N PRO A 44 2.49 10.31 -6.27
CA PRO A 44 1.33 11.19 -6.31
C PRO A 44 0.58 11.18 -4.96
N ALA A 45 0.02 12.32 -4.55
CA ALA A 45 -0.67 12.40 -3.26
C ALA A 45 -1.79 11.32 -3.16
N PRO A 46 -2.03 10.73 -1.97
CA PRO A 46 -3.09 9.75 -1.79
C PRO A 46 -4.44 10.24 -2.32
N GLY A 47 -5.17 9.36 -2.99
CA GLY A 47 -6.46 9.68 -3.61
C GLY A 47 -6.40 10.39 -4.97
N THR A 48 -5.21 10.76 -5.46
CA THR A 48 -5.06 11.21 -6.85
C THR A 48 -5.25 10.04 -7.82
N PRO A 49 -5.68 10.28 -9.07
CA PRO A 49 -5.80 9.21 -10.08
C PRO A 49 -4.51 8.42 -10.28
N ALA A 50 -3.35 9.10 -10.30
CA ALA A 50 -2.06 8.46 -10.44
C ALA A 50 -1.70 7.59 -9.22
N TYR A 51 -1.98 8.06 -8.00
CA TYR A 51 -1.78 7.27 -6.78
C TYR A 51 -2.65 6.01 -6.79
N LEU A 52 -3.94 6.17 -7.07
CA LEU A 52 -4.89 5.05 -7.09
C LEU A 52 -4.51 4.02 -8.16
N CYS A 53 -4.04 4.48 -9.33
CA CYS A 53 -3.57 3.58 -10.37
C CYS A 53 -2.33 2.78 -9.94
N HIS A 54 -1.36 3.48 -9.36
CA HIS A 54 -0.16 2.88 -8.80
C HIS A 54 -0.48 1.85 -7.70
N GLU A 55 -1.38 2.19 -6.78
CA GLU A 55 -1.88 1.30 -5.73
C GLU A 55 -2.55 0.05 -6.33
N ASN A 56 -3.49 0.22 -7.27
CA ASN A 56 -4.19 -0.91 -7.90
C ASN A 56 -3.22 -1.87 -8.59
N CYS A 57 -2.27 -1.35 -9.36
CA CYS A 57 -1.26 -2.18 -10.04
C CYS A 57 -0.30 -2.86 -9.05
N GLY A 58 0.17 -2.16 -8.02
CA GLY A 58 1.05 -2.75 -7.01
C GLY A 58 0.36 -3.78 -6.13
N THR A 59 -0.89 -3.53 -5.74
CA THR A 59 -1.69 -4.43 -4.90
C THR A 59 -2.11 -5.67 -5.68
N SER A 60 -2.42 -5.57 -6.98
CA SER A 60 -2.73 -6.77 -7.79
C SER A 60 -1.54 -7.74 -7.87
N ILE A 61 -0.30 -7.23 -7.93
CA ILE A 61 0.91 -8.07 -7.86
C ILE A 61 1.14 -8.63 -6.46
N THR A 62 0.83 -7.86 -5.42
CA THR A 62 0.96 -8.34 -4.03
C THR A 62 -0.01 -9.49 -3.78
N LEU A 63 -1.28 -9.33 -4.18
CA LEU A 63 -2.32 -10.35 -4.02
C LEU A 63 -2.06 -11.57 -4.91
N SER A 64 -1.37 -11.42 -6.05
CA SER A 64 -1.01 -12.56 -6.91
C SER A 64 -0.01 -13.54 -6.29
N ARG A 65 0.51 -13.24 -5.10
CA ARG A 65 1.39 -14.14 -4.33
C ARG A 65 0.61 -15.09 -3.43
N GLU A 66 -0.68 -14.86 -3.25
CA GLU A 66 -1.55 -15.71 -2.45
C GLU A 66 -1.93 -16.99 -3.21
N THR A 67 -2.07 -18.11 -2.50
CA THR A 67 -2.55 -19.36 -3.13
C THR A 67 -3.99 -19.19 -3.60
N GLY A 68 -4.27 -19.55 -4.87
CA GLY A 68 -5.63 -19.51 -5.42
C GLY A 68 -6.15 -18.10 -5.77
N TYR A 69 -5.26 -17.10 -5.87
CA TYR A 69 -5.65 -15.70 -6.10
C TYR A 69 -6.48 -15.44 -7.37
N CYS A 70 -6.46 -16.33 -8.37
CA CYS A 70 -7.22 -16.19 -9.60
C CYS A 70 -8.74 -16.09 -9.39
N THR A 71 -9.26 -16.57 -8.25
CA THR A 71 -10.67 -16.43 -7.86
C THR A 71 -10.88 -15.45 -6.69
N ASN A 72 -9.82 -14.78 -6.25
CA ASN A 72 -9.89 -13.76 -5.19
C ASN A 72 -10.47 -12.46 -5.78
N TYR A 73 -11.65 -12.06 -5.32
CA TYR A 73 -12.34 -10.86 -5.78
C TYR A 73 -11.51 -9.58 -5.59
N GLN A 74 -10.67 -9.51 -4.56
CA GLN A 74 -9.80 -8.37 -4.34
C GLN A 74 -8.72 -8.29 -5.40
N TRP A 75 -8.13 -9.43 -5.78
CA TRP A 75 -7.15 -9.47 -6.86
C TRP A 75 -7.78 -9.05 -8.17
N ILE A 76 -8.94 -9.64 -8.52
CA ILE A 76 -9.67 -9.33 -9.76
C ILE A 76 -9.98 -7.84 -9.84
N ALA A 77 -10.56 -7.26 -8.80
CA ALA A 77 -10.91 -5.84 -8.78
C ALA A 77 -9.69 -4.92 -8.94
N ARG A 78 -8.57 -5.23 -8.28
CA ARG A 78 -7.34 -4.42 -8.38
C ARG A 78 -6.64 -4.60 -9.72
N TYR A 79 -6.64 -5.81 -10.26
CA TYR A 79 -6.14 -6.13 -11.60
C TYR A 79 -6.91 -5.35 -12.66
N ASP A 80 -8.24 -5.43 -12.66
CA ASP A 80 -9.09 -4.72 -13.63
C ASP A 80 -8.89 -3.21 -13.52
N ALA A 81 -8.91 -2.66 -12.30
CA ALA A 81 -8.69 -1.24 -12.07
C ALA A 81 -7.31 -0.75 -12.52
N CYS A 82 -6.27 -1.59 -12.40
CA CYS A 82 -4.94 -1.29 -12.94
C CYS A 82 -4.98 -1.15 -14.46
N LEU A 83 -5.60 -2.12 -15.17
CA LEU A 83 -5.66 -2.09 -16.63
C LEU A 83 -6.43 -0.88 -17.16
N GLN A 84 -7.42 -0.38 -16.42
CA GLN A 84 -8.20 0.80 -16.81
C GLN A 84 -7.40 2.11 -16.83
N CYS A 85 -6.27 2.20 -16.12
CA CYS A 85 -5.57 3.46 -15.91
C CYS A 85 -4.08 3.41 -16.29
N ALA A 86 -3.49 2.21 -16.46
CA ALA A 86 -2.04 2.08 -16.48
C ALA A 86 -1.35 2.85 -17.61
N ASN A 87 -1.97 2.95 -18.80
CA ASN A 87 -1.46 3.77 -19.90
C ASN A 87 -1.67 5.26 -19.65
N ALA A 88 -2.88 5.64 -19.24
CA ALA A 88 -3.25 7.03 -18.98
C ALA A 88 -2.38 7.68 -17.89
N GLN A 89 -1.97 6.91 -16.88
CA GLN A 89 -1.08 7.37 -15.81
C GLN A 89 0.40 7.05 -16.09
N ASN A 90 0.72 6.48 -17.26
CA ASN A 90 2.07 6.09 -17.67
C ASN A 90 2.80 5.19 -16.66
N VAL A 91 2.08 4.31 -15.96
CA VAL A 91 2.64 3.41 -14.95
C VAL A 91 2.85 1.98 -15.47
N TRP A 92 2.32 1.65 -16.64
CA TRP A 92 2.47 0.31 -17.22
C TRP A 92 3.93 -0.11 -17.38
N GLN A 93 4.82 0.84 -17.71
CA GLN A 93 6.27 0.60 -17.80
C GLN A 93 6.89 0.04 -16.51
N TYR A 94 6.29 0.29 -15.34
CA TYR A 94 6.79 -0.16 -14.04
C TYR A 94 6.16 -1.49 -13.61
N TYR A 95 4.92 -1.73 -13.99
CA TYR A 95 4.11 -2.85 -13.47
C TYR A 95 3.83 -3.95 -14.50
N GLY A 96 3.94 -3.65 -15.79
CA GLY A 96 3.37 -4.44 -16.87
C GLY A 96 3.88 -5.88 -16.92
N ASN A 97 5.18 -6.08 -16.70
CA ASN A 97 5.75 -7.43 -16.70
C ASN A 97 5.17 -8.31 -15.59
N SER A 98 5.05 -7.78 -14.38
CA SER A 98 4.54 -8.52 -13.22
C SER A 98 3.03 -8.74 -13.31
N VAL A 99 2.27 -7.72 -13.74
CA VAL A 99 0.82 -7.85 -13.96
C VAL A 99 0.52 -8.86 -15.06
N THR A 100 1.29 -8.84 -16.16
CA THR A 100 1.16 -9.82 -17.25
C THR A 100 1.46 -11.23 -16.79
N ALA A 101 2.54 -11.42 -16.02
CA ALA A 101 2.89 -12.74 -15.48
C ALA A 101 1.80 -13.29 -14.54
N ALA A 102 1.24 -12.44 -13.67
CA ALA A 102 0.12 -12.82 -12.81
C ALA A 102 -1.12 -13.19 -13.62
N ALA A 103 -1.53 -12.35 -14.57
CA ALA A 103 -2.67 -12.63 -15.44
C ALA A 103 -2.51 -13.96 -16.19
N ALA A 104 -1.32 -14.22 -16.76
CA ALA A 104 -1.03 -15.42 -17.53
C ALA A 104 -1.17 -16.71 -16.68
N ALA A 105 -0.75 -16.68 -15.42
CA ALA A 105 -0.94 -17.82 -14.50
C ALA A 105 -2.42 -18.13 -14.22
N CYS A 106 -3.31 -17.14 -14.41
CA CYS A 106 -4.76 -17.31 -14.35
C CYS A 106 -5.42 -17.54 -15.72
N GLY A 107 -4.63 -17.72 -16.80
CA GLY A 107 -5.16 -17.88 -18.16
C GLY A 107 -5.72 -16.60 -18.78
N LEU A 108 -5.37 -15.44 -18.23
CA LEU A 108 -5.80 -14.12 -18.71
C LEU A 108 -4.68 -13.44 -19.50
N THR A 109 -5.06 -12.51 -20.38
CA THR A 109 -4.11 -11.61 -21.04
C THR A 109 -4.25 -10.20 -20.46
N ALA A 110 -3.16 -9.64 -19.96
CA ALA A 110 -3.14 -8.28 -19.44
C ALA A 110 -2.89 -7.27 -20.56
N VAL A 111 -3.92 -6.51 -20.94
CA VAL A 111 -3.84 -5.43 -21.91
C VAL A 111 -4.46 -4.18 -21.28
N PRO A 112 -3.66 -3.19 -20.86
CA PRO A 112 -4.21 -1.93 -20.39
C PRO A 112 -4.86 -1.17 -21.55
N VAL A 113 -5.96 -0.47 -21.25
CA VAL A 113 -6.74 0.30 -22.23
C VAL A 113 -6.19 1.70 -22.46
#